data_AF-A0A401RIH4-F1
#
_entry.id   AF-A0A401RIH4-F1
#
_cell.length_a   1.000
_cell.length_b   1.000
_cell.length_c   1.000
_cell.angle_alpha   90.00
_cell.angle_beta   90.00
_cell.angle_gamma   90.00
#
_symmetry.space_group_name_H-M   'P 1'
#
loop_
_entity.id
_entity.type
_entity.pdbx_description
1 polymer ?
#
loop_
_entity_poly.entity_id
_entity_poly.type
_entity_poly.pdbx_seq_one_letter_code
_entity_poly.pdbx_strand_id
1 'polypeptide(L)'
;MKGSQLESADWAIKCLFLPPSTTSRLQPIDQGIIAIMKKYYRHNMLHAALGEDNAGKRVQNIMKAFTVKDAFFMIAESWDCIKPSTVTERWYDGVHVGSCDCEEDTSPDQRLTTPKTAKSGIGRLCTG
;
A
#
# COMPACT_ATOMS: atom_id res chain seq x y z
N MET A 1 30.10 -24.17 -2.85
CA MET A 1 29.24 -23.87 -1.69
C MET A 1 27.82 -24.31 -2.04
N LYS A 2 27.34 -25.40 -1.44
CA LYS A 2 25.93 -25.82 -1.52
C LYS A 2 25.17 -25.01 -0.49
N GLY A 3 24.40 -24.01 -0.91
CA GLY A 3 23.67 -23.15 0.01
C GLY A 3 22.69 -22.27 -0.75
N SER A 4 21.71 -22.88 -1.40
CA SER A 4 20.62 -22.17 -2.09
C SER A 4 19.45 -21.83 -1.16
N GLN A 5 19.44 -22.37 0.07
CA GLN A 5 18.34 -22.22 1.02
C GLN A 5 18.81 -22.49 2.47
N LEU A 6 18.17 -21.84 3.44
CA LEU A 6 18.23 -22.15 4.89
C LEU A 6 16.90 -22.74 5.35
N GLU A 7 16.95 -23.69 6.28
CA GLU A 7 15.76 -24.25 6.92
C GLU A 7 15.93 -24.22 8.44
N SER A 8 14.82 -23.98 9.15
CA SER A 8 14.79 -24.10 10.61
C SER A 8 14.93 -25.58 11.03
N ALA A 9 15.40 -25.83 12.26
CA ALA A 9 15.59 -27.20 12.78
C ALA A 9 14.26 -27.99 12.86
N ASP A 10 13.16 -27.27 13.08
CA ASP A 10 11.80 -27.78 13.07
C ASP A 10 11.15 -27.77 11.69
N TRP A 11 11.92 -27.51 10.62
CA TRP A 11 11.53 -27.47 9.20
C TRP A 11 10.33 -26.56 8.87
N ALA A 12 9.83 -25.77 9.83
CA ALA A 12 8.63 -24.94 9.68
C ALA A 12 8.87 -23.70 8.82
N ILE A 13 10.14 -23.27 8.70
CA ILE A 13 10.53 -22.07 7.97
C ILE A 13 11.62 -22.42 6.97
N LYS A 14 11.43 -21.96 5.73
CA LYS A 14 12.36 -22.09 4.61
C LYS A 14 12.72 -20.71 4.09
N CYS A 15 14.01 -20.40 4.01
CA CYS A 15 14.51 -19.13 3.49
C CYS A 15 15.29 -19.39 2.20
N LEU A 16 14.78 -18.88 1.08
CA LEU A 16 15.40 -18.98 -0.24
C LEU A 16 16.30 -17.76 -0.46
N PHE A 17 17.52 -17.99 -0.93
CA PHE A 17 18.39 -16.89 -1.30
C PHE A 17 18.05 -16.36 -2.70
N LEU A 18 17.94 -15.05 -2.83
CA LEU A 18 17.81 -14.40 -4.14
C LEU A 18 19.17 -14.40 -4.86
N PRO A 19 19.19 -14.51 -6.20
CA PRO A 19 20.42 -14.35 -6.98
C PRO A 19 21.09 -12.99 -6.72
N PRO A 20 22.42 -12.91 -6.86
CA PRO A 20 23.14 -11.63 -6.79
C PRO A 20 22.59 -10.66 -7.85
N SER A 21 22.52 -9.36 -7.54
CA SER A 21 22.10 -8.27 -8.44
C SER A 21 20.62 -8.19 -8.85
N THR A 22 19.72 -8.89 -8.16
CA THR A 22 18.27 -8.89 -8.50
C THR A 22 17.36 -8.32 -7.42
N THR A 23 17.93 -7.65 -6.41
CA THR A 23 17.23 -7.28 -5.16
C THR A 23 15.99 -6.43 -5.39
N SER A 24 16.01 -5.38 -6.21
CA SER A 24 14.80 -4.57 -6.42
C SER A 24 13.77 -5.22 -7.36
N ARG A 25 14.21 -6.00 -8.36
CA ARG A 25 13.30 -6.62 -9.32
C ARG A 25 12.62 -7.86 -8.76
N LEU A 26 13.28 -8.67 -7.95
CA LEU A 26 12.66 -9.88 -7.39
C LEU A 26 11.92 -9.63 -6.09
N GLN A 27 12.17 -8.52 -5.40
CA GLN A 27 11.47 -8.21 -4.15
C GLN A 27 10.08 -7.67 -4.45
N PRO A 28 9.00 -8.41 -4.13
CA PRO A 28 7.63 -8.02 -4.47
C PRO A 28 7.21 -6.71 -3.78
N ILE A 29 7.84 -6.43 -2.64
CA ILE A 29 7.63 -5.18 -1.90
C ILE A 29 8.09 -3.95 -2.70
N ASP A 30 9.20 -4.10 -3.42
CA ASP A 30 9.79 -3.09 -4.30
C ASP A 30 9.10 -3.02 -5.66
N GLN A 31 8.38 -4.08 -6.07
CA GLN A 31 7.54 -4.13 -7.27
C GLN A 31 6.21 -3.38 -7.15
N GLY A 32 6.14 -2.34 -6.32
CA GLY A 32 5.00 -1.43 -6.28
C GLY A 32 4.08 -1.59 -5.07
N ILE A 33 4.24 -2.60 -4.22
CA ILE A 33 3.48 -2.67 -2.95
C ILE A 33 3.76 -1.43 -2.10
N ILE A 34 5.04 -1.02 -1.98
CA ILE A 34 5.40 0.24 -1.28
C ILE A 34 4.79 1.45 -1.96
N ALA A 35 4.76 1.49 -3.30
CA ALA A 35 4.21 2.61 -4.05
C ALA A 35 2.69 2.77 -3.80
N ILE A 36 1.97 1.65 -3.80
CA ILE A 36 0.52 1.58 -3.52
C ILE A 36 0.25 1.97 -2.06
N MET A 37 1.02 1.44 -1.10
CA MET A 37 0.90 1.82 0.30
C MET A 37 1.11 3.32 0.49
N LYS A 38 2.16 3.90 -0.12
CA LYS A 38 2.42 5.35 -0.08
C LYS A 38 1.31 6.17 -0.73
N LYS A 39 0.63 5.64 -1.76
CA LYS A 39 -0.53 6.30 -2.39
C LYS A 39 -1.68 6.41 -1.39
N TYR A 40 -2.04 5.33 -0.72
CA TYR A 40 -3.08 5.34 0.32
C TYR A 40 -2.70 6.23 1.51
N TYR A 41 -1.45 6.18 1.97
CA TYR A 41 -0.98 7.03 3.05
C TYR A 41 -1.16 8.52 2.73
N ARG A 42 -0.73 8.95 1.53
CA ARG A 42 -0.88 10.35 1.11
C ARG A 42 -2.35 10.75 0.93
N HIS A 43 -3.16 9.85 0.40
CA HIS A 43 -4.61 10.08 0.27
C HIS A 43 -5.26 10.31 1.64
N ASN A 44 -5.00 9.44 2.61
CA ASN A 44 -5.56 9.54 3.95
C ASN A 44 -5.05 10.78 4.69
N MET A 45 -3.76 11.10 4.54
CA MET A 45 -3.18 12.31 5.12
C MET A 45 -3.82 13.58 4.56
N LEU A 46 -4.08 13.62 3.25
CA LEU A 46 -4.76 14.76 2.61
C LEU A 46 -6.21 14.86 3.09
N HIS A 47 -6.92 13.73 3.18
CA HIS A 47 -8.29 13.68 3.67
C HIS A 47 -8.38 14.16 5.14
N ALA A 48 -7.45 13.73 6.00
CA ALA A 48 -7.37 14.19 7.38
C ALA A 48 -7.08 15.70 7.46
N ALA A 49 -6.20 16.22 6.60
CA ALA A 49 -5.88 17.64 6.57
C ALA A 49 -7.05 18.52 6.07
N LEU A 50 -7.89 18.00 5.19
CA LEU A 50 -9.06 18.69 4.64
C LEU A 50 -10.36 18.42 5.41
N GLY A 51 -10.33 17.53 6.40
CA GLY A 51 -11.50 17.17 7.20
C GLY A 51 -12.05 18.34 8.01
N GLU A 52 -13.33 18.25 8.38
CA GLU A 52 -14.06 19.29 9.12
C GLU A 52 -13.36 19.64 10.46
N ASP A 53 -12.74 18.66 11.12
CA ASP A 53 -11.97 18.85 12.35
C ASP A 53 -10.78 19.82 12.17
N ASN A 54 -10.35 20.04 10.94
CA ASN A 54 -9.27 20.93 10.56
C ASN A 54 -9.73 22.14 9.74
N ALA A 55 -11.04 22.35 9.59
CA ALA A 55 -11.60 23.49 8.88
C ALA A 55 -11.06 24.82 9.44
N GLY A 56 -10.63 25.71 8.54
CA GLY A 56 -10.07 27.02 8.89
C GLY A 56 -8.66 26.99 9.50
N LYS A 57 -8.07 25.83 9.76
CA LYS A 57 -6.67 25.73 10.23
C LYS A 57 -5.72 25.85 9.04
N ARG A 58 -4.61 26.55 9.24
CA ARG A 58 -3.49 26.53 8.27
C ARG A 58 -2.86 25.15 8.27
N VAL A 59 -2.48 24.65 7.08
CA VAL A 59 -1.79 23.36 6.91
C VAL A 59 -0.58 23.21 7.85
N GLN A 60 0.18 24.28 8.05
CA GLN A 60 1.33 24.30 8.97
C GLN A 60 0.95 23.92 10.42
N ASN A 61 -0.22 24.32 10.89
CA ASN A 61 -0.68 24.01 12.25
C ASN A 61 -1.14 22.55 12.34
N ILE A 62 -1.78 22.05 11.28
CA ILE A 62 -2.20 20.64 11.18
C ILE A 62 -0.95 19.75 11.21
N MET A 63 0.07 20.05 10.39
CA MET A 63 1.31 19.28 10.32
C MET A 63 2.11 19.32 11.63
N LYS A 64 2.04 20.41 12.41
CA LYS A 64 2.68 20.49 13.73
C LYS A 64 1.95 19.64 14.79
N ALA A 65 0.64 19.48 14.65
CA ALA A 65 -0.15 18.63 15.55
C ALA A 65 -0.02 17.14 15.19
N PHE A 66 0.44 16.84 13.97
CA PHE A 66 0.59 15.48 13.48
C PHE A 66 1.70 14.72 14.22
N THR A 67 1.34 13.61 14.85
CA THR A 67 2.27 12.82 15.68
C THR A 67 2.77 11.56 14.98
N VAL A 68 3.85 10.98 15.50
CA VAL A 68 4.35 9.67 15.06
C VAL A 68 3.31 8.56 15.29
N LYS A 69 2.50 8.68 16.35
CA LYS A 69 1.39 7.76 16.62
C LYS A 69 0.38 7.77 15.47
N ASP A 70 -0.01 8.96 15.02
CA ASP A 70 -0.96 9.13 13.90
C ASP A 70 -0.38 8.57 12.60
N ALA A 71 0.93 8.75 12.38
CA ALA A 71 1.62 8.15 11.24
C ALA A 71 1.56 6.62 11.25
N PHE A 72 1.76 5.96 12.40
CA PHE A 72 1.64 4.51 12.51
C PHE A 72 0.22 4.01 12.22
N PHE A 73 -0.81 4.69 12.76
CA PHE A 73 -2.19 4.33 12.45
C PHE A 73 -2.50 4.49 10.97
N MET A 74 -2.05 5.58 10.33
CA MET A 74 -2.24 5.76 8.89
C MET A 74 -1.50 4.71 8.05
N ILE A 75 -0.31 4.28 8.45
CA ILE A 75 0.40 3.19 7.77
C ILE A 75 -0.41 1.89 7.87
N ALA A 76 -0.94 1.56 9.05
CA ALA A 76 -1.77 0.37 9.25
C ALA A 76 -3.05 0.42 8.39
N GLU A 77 -3.75 1.56 8.39
CA GLU A 77 -4.94 1.75 7.55
C GLU A 77 -4.61 1.68 6.06
N SER A 78 -3.47 2.23 5.65
CA SER A 78 -3.02 2.19 4.26
C SER A 78 -2.70 0.76 3.80
N TRP A 79 -2.14 -0.05 4.70
CA TRP A 79 -1.86 -1.46 4.46
C TRP A 79 -3.15 -2.26 4.30
N ASP A 80 -4.15 -2.01 5.15
CA ASP A 80 -5.46 -2.67 5.08
C ASP A 80 -6.23 -2.37 3.79
N CYS A 81 -5.92 -1.27 3.10
CA CYS A 81 -6.49 -0.96 1.79
C CYS A 81 -5.83 -1.70 0.61
N ILE A 82 -4.69 -2.36 0.82
CA ILE A 82 -4.03 -3.15 -0.22
C ILE A 82 -4.74 -4.51 -0.32
N LYS A 83 -5.29 -4.81 -1.50
CA LYS A 83 -5.96 -6.09 -1.72
C LYS A 83 -4.94 -7.24 -1.66
N PRO A 84 -5.28 -8.38 -1.02
CA PRO A 84 -4.43 -9.57 -1.05
C PRO A 84 -4.10 -10.06 -2.47
N SER A 85 -5.02 -9.87 -3.43
CA SER A 85 -4.78 -10.18 -4.85
C SER A 85 -3.63 -9.38 -5.44
N THR A 86 -3.55 -8.07 -5.14
CA THR A 86 -2.47 -7.20 -5.59
C THR A 86 -1.12 -7.64 -5.03
N VAL A 87 -1.06 -8.04 -3.75
CA VAL A 87 0.17 -8.58 -3.17
C VAL A 87 0.59 -9.85 -3.90
N THR A 88 -0.38 -10.72 -4.20
CA THR A 88 -0.16 -12.01 -4.87
C THR A 88 0.33 -11.83 -6.30
N GLU A 89 -0.32 -10.97 -7.09
CA GLU A 89 0.08 -10.63 -8.47
C GLU A 89 1.52 -10.11 -8.51
N ARG A 90 1.86 -9.12 -7.66
CA ARG A 90 3.23 -8.59 -7.58
C ARG A 90 4.23 -9.61 -7.07
N TRP A 91 3.81 -10.59 -6.28
CA TRP A 91 4.69 -11.69 -5.88
C TRP A 91 5.04 -12.59 -7.07
N TYR A 92 4.08 -12.86 -7.95
CA TYR A 92 4.28 -13.71 -9.12
C TYR A 92 4.95 -13.00 -10.28
N ASP A 93 4.72 -11.70 -10.50
CA ASP A 93 5.38 -10.90 -11.54
C ASP A 93 6.91 -10.92 -11.38
N GLY A 94 7.41 -10.83 -10.14
CA GLY A 94 8.84 -10.98 -9.84
C GLY A 94 9.39 -12.37 -10.12
N VAL A 95 8.56 -13.41 -10.04
CA VAL A 95 8.96 -14.80 -10.26
C VAL A 95 8.84 -15.20 -11.74
N HIS A 96 7.87 -14.66 -12.49
CA HIS A 96 7.58 -14.95 -13.90
C HIS A 96 8.34 -14.05 -14.89
N VAL A 97 9.66 -13.88 -14.73
CA VAL A 97 10.47 -13.22 -15.78
C VAL A 97 10.44 -14.09 -17.04
N GLY A 98 9.45 -13.86 -17.91
CA GLY A 98 9.15 -14.69 -19.06
C GLY A 98 7.98 -14.28 -19.97
N SER A 99 7.22 -13.22 -19.68
CA SER A 99 6.38 -12.60 -20.73
C SER A 99 6.19 -11.12 -20.46
N CYS A 100 6.60 -10.29 -21.42
CA CYS A 100 6.05 -8.95 -21.59
C CYS A 100 4.54 -9.10 -21.79
N ASP A 101 3.74 -8.18 -21.25
CA ASP A 101 2.61 -7.60 -21.98
C ASP A 101 2.18 -6.27 -21.35
N CYS A 102 1.63 -5.44 -22.23
CA CYS A 102 1.54 -3.98 -22.20
C CYS A 102 0.51 -3.43 -21.20
N GLU A 103 0.79 -2.24 -20.65
CA GLU A 103 -0.15 -1.53 -19.77
C GLU A 103 -1.46 -1.18 -20.50
N GLU A 104 -2.61 -1.56 -19.92
CA GLU A 104 -3.93 -1.11 -20.35
C GLU A 104 -4.39 0.04 -19.44
N ASP A 105 -4.28 1.26 -19.95
CA ASP A 105 -4.76 2.49 -19.32
C ASP A 105 -6.30 2.45 -19.17
N THR A 106 -6.80 2.21 -17.95
CA THR A 106 -8.21 2.44 -17.64
C THR A 106 -8.40 3.90 -17.24
N SER A 107 -8.83 4.70 -18.22
CA SER A 107 -9.34 6.06 -18.08
C SER A 107 -10.64 6.09 -17.25
N PRO A 108 -10.78 6.97 -16.24
CA PRO A 108 -12.05 7.14 -15.55
C PRO A 108 -12.73 8.45 -15.97
N ASP A 109 -13.89 8.37 -16.64
CA ASP A 109 -14.88 9.43 -16.45
C ASP A 109 -16.35 8.96 -16.54
N GLN A 110 -17.13 9.56 -15.63
CA GLN A 110 -18.58 9.74 -15.55
C GLN A 110 -19.49 8.65 -14.92
N ARG A 111 -19.91 8.92 -13.67
CA ARG A 111 -21.35 9.09 -13.35
C ARG A 111 -21.63 9.88 -12.05
N LEU A 112 -22.68 10.71 -12.12
CA LEU A 112 -23.16 11.69 -11.13
C LEU A 112 -24.34 11.14 -10.27
N THR A 113 -24.48 11.68 -9.05
CA THR A 113 -25.63 11.67 -8.09
C THR A 113 -25.88 10.33 -7.33
N THR A 114 -26.21 10.23 -6.03
CA THR A 114 -26.95 11.04 -5.01
C THR A 114 -26.57 10.57 -3.57
N PRO A 115 -26.98 11.26 -2.48
CA PRO A 115 -26.36 11.14 -1.15
C PRO A 115 -26.97 10.02 -0.29
N LYS A 116 -26.15 9.39 0.55
CA LYS A 116 -26.61 8.56 1.67
C LYS A 116 -25.89 8.90 2.97
N THR A 117 -26.74 9.29 3.91
CA THR A 117 -26.66 9.60 5.32
C THR A 117 -25.51 9.00 6.14
N ALA A 118 -24.99 9.83 7.04
CA ALA A 118 -23.95 9.57 8.02
C ALA A 118 -24.18 8.33 8.90
N LYS A 119 -23.08 7.60 9.17
CA LYS A 119 -22.87 6.87 10.40
C LYS A 119 -21.53 7.29 10.99
N SER A 120 -21.61 7.81 12.21
CA SER A 120 -20.49 8.11 13.09
C SER A 120 -19.67 6.85 13.34
N GLY A 121 -18.36 7.00 13.20
CA GLY A 121 -17.35 5.93 13.24
C GLY A 121 -16.32 6.28 12.18
N ILE A 122 -15.05 6.42 12.58
CA ILE A 122 -13.92 6.67 11.68
C ILE A 122 -13.94 5.53 10.64
N GLY A 123 -14.54 5.80 9.49
CA GLY A 123 -14.90 4.80 8.51
C GLY A 123 -13.67 4.44 7.67
N ARG A 124 -13.41 3.13 7.54
CA ARG A 124 -12.44 2.59 6.57
C ARG A 124 -12.75 3.14 5.18
N LEU A 125 -11.97 4.11 4.73
CA LEU A 125 -12.12 4.72 3.42
C LEU A 125 -11.13 4.10 2.44
N CYS A 126 -11.32 2.80 2.16
CA CYS A 126 -10.65 2.14 1.04
C CYS A 126 -11.52 2.29 -0.22
N THR A 127 -11.66 3.51 -0.72
CA THR A 127 -12.26 3.75 -2.05
C THR A 127 -11.13 4.01 -3.03
N GLY A 128 -10.93 3.06 -3.95
CA GLY A 128 -10.04 3.16 -5.09
C GLY A 128 -10.82 3.45 -6.36
#